data_AF-A0A8X6Q9N0-F1
#
_entry.id   AF-A0A8X6Q9N0-F1
#
_cell.length_a   1.000
_cell.length_b   1.000
_cell.length_c   1.000
_cell.angle_alpha   90.00
_cell.angle_beta   90.00
_cell.angle_gamma   90.00
#
_symmetry.space_group_name_H-M   'P 1'
#
loop_
_entity.id
_entity.type
_entity.pdbx_description
1 polymer ?
#
loop_
_entity_poly.entity_id
_entity_poly.type
_entity_poly.pdbx_seq_one_letter_code
_entity_poly.pdbx_strand_id
1 'polypeptide(L)'
;MKNITSCAADGAPNMMGKKNVCLKLMKDANPEMIIVYFVIPKENSVAKNTSPVLNEVLHAVMKCVNTIKASVKCERLFKLFCEKQNEDHVRLLLHTE
;
A
#
# COMPACT_ATOMS: atom_id res chain seq x y z
N MET A 1 -27.49 -1.01 -15.70
CA MET A 1 -26.73 -2.08 -15.00
C MET A 1 -27.10 -3.50 -15.40
N LYS A 2 -28.21 -3.76 -16.12
CA LYS A 2 -28.63 -5.12 -16.54
C LYS A 2 -27.64 -5.86 -17.47
N ASN A 3 -26.63 -5.18 -18.02
CA ASN A 3 -25.61 -5.78 -18.89
C ASN A 3 -24.32 -6.16 -18.14
N ILE A 4 -24.26 -5.95 -16.81
CA ILE A 4 -23.11 -6.31 -15.99
C ILE A 4 -23.40 -7.65 -15.31
N THR A 5 -22.72 -8.70 -15.75
CA THR A 5 -22.92 -10.07 -15.24
C THR A 5 -22.11 -10.35 -13.98
N SER A 6 -20.95 -9.70 -13.81
CA SER A 6 -20.10 -9.87 -12.64
C SER A 6 -19.30 -8.61 -12.30
N CYS A 7 -18.91 -8.50 -11.03
CA CYS A 7 -18.08 -7.42 -10.49
C CYS A 7 -17.01 -7.99 -9.57
N ALA A 8 -15.78 -7.52 -9.71
CA ALA A 8 -14.65 -7.88 -8.86
C ALA A 8 -14.34 -6.73 -7.88
N ALA A 9 -14.19 -7.03 -6.59
CA ALA A 9 -13.86 -6.03 -5.57
C ALA A 9 -12.74 -6.53 -4.65
N ASP A 10 -11.86 -5.61 -4.24
CA ASP A 10 -10.61 -5.85 -3.49
C ASP A 10 -10.79 -6.13 -1.98
N GLY A 11 -12.02 -6.35 -1.53
CA GLY A 11 -12.31 -6.60 -0.13
C GLY A 11 -12.13 -5.40 0.80
N ALA A 12 -11.94 -4.17 0.27
CA ALA A 12 -11.85 -2.98 1.11
C ALA A 12 -13.16 -2.76 1.91
N PRO A 13 -13.12 -2.32 3.18
CA PRO A 13 -14.33 -2.10 3.99
C PRO A 13 -15.35 -1.15 3.32
N ASN A 14 -14.85 -0.14 2.60
CA ASN A 14 -15.66 0.80 1.82
C ASN A 14 -16.35 0.17 0.61
N MET A 15 -15.87 -0.98 0.14
CA MET A 15 -16.45 -1.79 -0.93
C MET A 15 -17.30 -2.95 -0.38
N MET A 16 -17.09 -3.37 0.87
CA MET A 16 -17.64 -4.61 1.43
C MET A 16 -18.84 -4.48 2.38
N GLY A 17 -19.09 -3.32 3.00
CA GLY A 17 -20.21 -3.30 3.97
C GLY A 17 -20.58 -1.96 4.58
N LYS A 18 -21.71 -1.40 4.11
CA LYS A 18 -22.70 -0.58 4.84
C LYS A 18 -23.84 -0.23 3.88
N LYS A 19 -24.95 0.31 4.41
CA LYS A 19 -26.22 0.59 3.70
C LYS A 19 -26.08 1.36 2.36
N ASN A 20 -24.94 1.98 2.06
CA ASN A 20 -24.72 2.86 0.89
C ASN A 20 -23.42 2.56 0.11
N VAL A 21 -23.00 1.29 0.00
CA VAL A 21 -21.75 0.92 -0.69
C VAL A 21 -22.01 0.51 -2.14
N CYS A 22 -21.05 0.81 -3.05
CA CYS A 22 -21.12 0.54 -4.49
C CYS A 22 -21.63 -0.87 -4.81
N LEU A 23 -21.04 -1.92 -4.21
CA LEU A 23 -21.47 -3.30 -4.45
C LEU A 23 -22.91 -3.58 -4.04
N LYS A 24 -23.40 -2.94 -2.97
CA LYS A 24 -24.79 -3.06 -2.52
C LYS A 24 -25.75 -2.41 -3.50
N LEU A 25 -25.43 -1.18 -3.95
CA LEU A 25 -26.21 -0.47 -4.97
C LEU A 25 -26.25 -1.22 -6.30
N MET A 26 -25.12 -1.80 -6.71
CA MET A 26 -25.04 -2.60 -7.93
C MET A 26 -25.87 -3.88 -7.83
N LYS A 27 -25.88 -4.55 -6.67
CA LYS A 27 -26.69 -5.75 -6.43
C LYS A 27 -28.17 -5.45 -6.29
N ASP A 28 -28.55 -4.31 -5.71
CA ASP A 28 -29.94 -3.86 -5.63
C ASP A 28 -30.48 -3.49 -7.03
N ALA A 29 -29.62 -2.97 -7.93
CA ALA A 29 -29.97 -2.66 -9.32
C ALA A 29 -29.90 -3.86 -10.28
N ASN A 30 -29.10 -4.89 -9.96
CA ASN A 30 -29.03 -6.16 -10.69
C ASN A 30 -28.81 -7.34 -9.70
N PRO A 31 -29.89 -7.99 -9.23
CA PRO A 31 -29.81 -9.09 -8.26
C PRO A 31 -29.02 -10.31 -8.76
N GLU A 32 -29.00 -10.54 -10.08
CA GLU A 32 -28.32 -11.66 -10.75
C GLU A 32 -26.80 -11.43 -10.91
N MET A 33 -26.29 -10.26 -10.55
CA MET A 33 -24.88 -9.94 -10.67
C MET A 33 -24.04 -10.74 -9.65
N ILE A 34 -22.99 -11.41 -10.15
CA ILE A 34 -22.04 -12.15 -9.32
C ILE A 34 -20.97 -11.19 -8.80
N ILE A 35 -20.80 -11.13 -7.47
CA ILE A 35 -19.71 -10.37 -6.84
C ILE A 35 -18.59 -11.33 -6.48
N VAL A 36 -17.40 -11.09 -7.04
CA VAL A 36 -16.17 -11.83 -6.75
C VAL A 36 -15.30 -10.95 -5.86
N TYR A 37 -15.00 -11.43 -4.64
CA TYR A 37 -14.09 -10.74 -3.74
C TYR A 37 -12.66 -11.23 -4.00
N PHE A 38 -11.80 -10.33 -4.44
CA PHE A 38 -10.36 -10.57 -4.49
C PHE A 38 -9.76 -10.17 -3.16
N VAL A 39 -9.30 -11.16 -2.39
CA VAL A 39 -8.37 -10.90 -1.30
C VAL A 39 -7.01 -10.69 -1.95
N ILE A 40 -6.69 -9.43 -2.29
CA ILE A 40 -5.31 -9.09 -2.63
C ILE A 40 -4.53 -9.21 -1.32
N PRO A 41 -3.58 -10.16 -1.19
CA PRO A 41 -2.71 -10.18 -0.04
C PRO A 41 -1.83 -8.95 -0.16
N LYS A 42 -2.23 -7.85 0.52
CA LYS A 42 -1.37 -6.68 0.59
C LYS A 42 -0.08 -7.15 1.25
N GLU A 43 1.07 -7.00 0.60
CA GLU A 43 2.37 -7.44 1.12
C GLU A 43 2.61 -6.92 2.55
N ASN A 44 2.03 -5.76 2.88
CA ASN A 44 1.95 -5.20 4.24
C ASN A 44 1.37 -6.16 5.31
N SER A 45 0.52 -7.12 4.94
CA SER A 45 -0.05 -8.10 5.87
C SER A 45 0.86 -9.30 6.09
N VAL A 46 1.70 -9.65 5.12
CA VAL A 46 2.74 -10.67 5.27
C VAL A 46 3.88 -10.12 6.12
N ALA A 47 4.19 -8.83 5.96
CA ALA A 47 5.16 -8.12 6.79
C ALA A 47 4.78 -8.06 8.30
N LYS A 48 3.51 -8.33 8.67
CA LYS A 48 3.11 -8.42 10.09
C LYS A 48 3.55 -9.71 10.77
N ASN A 49 3.88 -10.75 9.99
CA ASN A 49 4.33 -12.05 10.47
C ASN A 49 5.86 -12.22 10.26
N THR A 50 6.63 -11.14 10.39
CA THR A 50 8.09 -11.20 10.33
C THR A 50 8.67 -11.69 11.66
N SER A 51 9.78 -12.43 11.61
CA SER A 51 10.50 -12.79 12.82
C SER A 51 10.91 -11.54 13.62
N PRO A 52 11.03 -11.62 14.96
CA PRO A 52 11.39 -10.46 15.79
C PRO A 52 12.66 -9.75 15.33
N VAL A 53 13.68 -10.51 14.94
CA VAL A 53 14.96 -10.00 14.41
C VAL A 53 14.75 -9.21 13.11
N LEU A 54 13.95 -9.73 12.19
CA LEU A 54 13.64 -9.04 10.94
C LEU A 54 12.84 -7.76 11.21
N ASN A 55 11.91 -7.80 12.16
CA ASN A 55 11.13 -6.62 12.53
C ASN A 55 11.98 -5.49 13.12
N GLU A 56 12.96 -5.82 13.97
CA GLU A 56 13.91 -4.84 14.52
C GLU A 56 14.75 -4.17 13.43
N VAL A 57 15.30 -4.96 12.50
CA VAL A 57 16.07 -4.43 11.37
C VAL A 57 15.19 -3.54 10.49
N LEU A 58 13.97 -3.97 10.17
CA LEU A 58 13.02 -3.18 9.40
C LEU A 58 12.67 -1.87 10.11
N HIS A 59 12.45 -1.88 11.43
CA HIS A 59 12.20 -0.67 12.21
C HIS A 59 13.38 0.29 12.20
N ALA A 60 14.61 -0.21 12.29
CA ALA A 60 15.82 0.62 12.19
C ALA A 60 15.92 1.29 10.81
N VAL A 61 15.70 0.53 9.73
CA VAL A 61 15.68 1.06 8.36
C VAL A 61 14.59 2.11 8.19
N MET A 62 13.36 1.84 8.66
CA MET A 62 12.27 2.82 8.61
C MET A 62 12.61 4.11 9.34
N LYS A 63 13.24 4.02 10.52
CA LYS A 63 13.68 5.20 11.28
C LYS A 63 14.70 6.02 10.49
N CYS A 64 15.70 5.38 9.90
CA CYS A 64 16.70 6.04 9.05
C CYS A 64 16.04 6.75 7.86
N VAL A 65 15.18 6.05 7.12
CA VAL A 65 14.45 6.59 5.97
C VAL A 65 13.58 7.78 6.39
N ASN A 66 12.85 7.68 7.50
CA ASN A 66 12.01 8.75 8.00
C ASN A 66 12.81 9.98 8.44
N THR A 67 13.99 9.79 9.07
CA THR A 67 14.88 10.91 9.42
C THR A 67 15.39 11.64 8.18
N ILE A 68 15.75 10.89 7.12
CA ILE A 68 16.17 11.50 5.85
C ILE A 68 15.01 12.28 5.21
N LYS A 69 13.80 11.68 5.16
CA LYS A 69 12.59 12.31 4.61
C LYS A 69 12.14 13.55 5.37
N ALA A 70 12.34 13.60 6.69
CA ALA A 70 11.84 14.68 7.54
C ALA A 70 12.59 16.01 7.36
N SER A 71 13.75 16.03 6.69
CA SER A 71 14.57 17.23 6.58
C SER A 71 15.31 17.31 5.26
N VAL A 72 15.14 18.44 4.56
CA VAL A 72 15.87 18.78 3.33
C VAL A 72 17.40 18.73 3.55
N LYS A 73 17.86 19.07 4.76
CA LYS A 73 19.28 18.97 5.11
C LYS A 73 19.75 17.51 5.12
N CYS A 74 18.96 16.62 5.71
CA CYS A 74 19.27 15.19 5.77
C CYS A 74 19.23 14.56 4.38
N GLU A 75 18.27 14.93 3.53
CA GLU A 75 18.21 14.49 2.13
C GLU A 75 19.46 14.92 1.33
N ARG A 76 19.91 16.17 1.49
CA ARG A 76 21.15 16.65 0.84
C ARG A 76 22.39 15.90 1.31
N LEU A 77 22.50 15.64 2.62
CA LEU A 77 23.62 14.86 3.17
C LEU A 77 23.59 13.41 2.70
N PHE A 78 22.41 12.81 2.63
CA PHE A 78 22.21 11.46 2.10
C PHE A 78 22.65 11.37 0.64
N LYS A 79 22.23 12.34 -0.20
CA LYS A 79 22.67 12.42 -1.60
C LYS A 79 24.19 12.46 -1.73
N LEU A 80 24.85 13.34 -0.98
CA LEU A 80 26.32 13.44 -0.97
C LEU A 80 27.00 12.15 -0.50
N PHE A 81 26.40 11.46 0.47
CA PHE A 81 26.89 10.17 0.93
C PHE A 81 26.82 9.11 -0.18
N CYS A 82 25.68 8.97 -0.85
CA CYS A 82 25.48 8.04 -1.96
C CYS A 82 26.42 8.34 -3.15
N GLU A 83 26.57 9.61 -3.52
CA GLU A 83 27.50 10.03 -4.58
C GLU A 83 28.95 9.64 -4.28
N LYS A 84 29.38 9.75 -3.01
CA LYS A 84 30.72 9.31 -2.59
C LYS A 84 30.91 7.79 -2.61
N GLN A 85 29.84 7.04 -2.44
CA GLN A 85 29.85 5.58 -2.55
C GLN A 85 29.65 5.09 -4.00
N ASN A 86 29.51 6.01 -4.96
CA ASN A 86 29.27 5.71 -6.37
C ASN A 86 27.98 4.90 -6.58
N GLU A 87 26.95 5.23 -5.80
CA GLU A 87 25.61 4.61 -5.88
C GLU A 87 24.77 5.25 -7.00
N ASP A 88 24.03 4.43 -7.74
CA ASP A 88 23.14 4.89 -8.80
C ASP A 88 21.90 5.62 -8.24
N HIS A 89 21.43 5.22 -7.06
CA HIS A 89 20.24 5.76 -6.41
C HIS A 89 20.59 6.75 -5.30
N VAL A 90 20.77 8.02 -5.65
CA VAL A 90 21.23 9.08 -4.74
C VAL A 90 20.10 9.84 -4.03
N ARG A 91 18.83 9.47 -4.25
CA ARG A 91 17.66 10.10 -3.63
C ARG A 91 16.66 9.04 -3.21
N LEU A 92 15.98 9.29 -2.09
CA LEU A 92 14.88 8.45 -1.65
C LEU A 92 13.65 8.68 -2.55
N LEU A 93 13.00 7.59 -2.95
CA LEU A 93 11.72 7.63 -3.65
C LEU A 93 10.63 7.99 -2.64
N LEU A 94 10.05 9.19 -2.80
CA LEU A 94 8.88 9.62 -2.04
C LEU A 94 7.64 9.05 -2.73
N HIS A 95 7.26 7.83 -2.39
CA HIS A 95 5.97 7.30 -2.83
C HIS A 95 4.86 8.12 -2.17
N THR A 96 4.09 8.83 -2.99
CA THR A 96 2.86 9.51 -2.60
C THR A 96 1.72 8.74 -3.26
N GLU A 97 1.12 7.83 -2.49
CA GLU A 97 -0.17 7.21 -2.82
C GLU A 97 -1.27 7.85 -1.96
#